data_AF-A0A965ARD2-F1
#
_entry.id   AF-A0A965ARD2-F1
#
_cell.length_a   1.000
_cell.length_b   1.000
_cell.length_c   1.000
_cell.angle_alpha   90.00
_cell.angle_beta   90.00
_cell.angle_gamma   90.00
#
_symmetry.space_group_name_H-M   'P 1'
#
loop_
_entity.id
_entity.type
_entity.pdbx_description
1 polymer ?
#
loop_
_entity_poly.entity_id
_entity_poly.type
_entity_poly.pdbx_seq_one_letter_code
_entity_poly.pdbx_strand_id
1 'polypeptide(L)'
;MEGIDDVWNEKKGRMERIRLLRGYPSIWVEDQKGLEKSFVEQNRRSLIFDRRVLRIADYDIEALEFLSLCNANLDNANRKGTRKITFFQWNPQRTAELERAKRVAKVEAIKYASLASDEEMRKHCNFLGITFVDELGMPKSLEALRNDYELYAEAQPNKFMQSAGSKEVEIAFIVKKALIDNKIDTTTKRGSAYWSNNGGFICKIPSDKKPQNYLVEFAMFPQDESRAFLEQLKKLV
;
A
#
# COMPACT_ATOMS: atom_id res chain seq x y z
N MET A 1 -20.05 3.82 -25.62
CA MET A 1 -19.43 2.54 -25.21
C MET A 1 -20.17 1.41 -25.90
N GLU A 2 -19.46 0.50 -26.57
CA GLU A 2 -20.06 -0.43 -27.55
C GLU A 2 -20.78 -1.67 -27.00
N GLY A 3 -21.06 -1.75 -25.69
CA GLY A 3 -21.84 -2.86 -25.13
C GLY A 3 -21.25 -4.25 -25.36
N ILE A 4 -19.92 -4.36 -25.52
CA ILE A 4 -19.21 -5.64 -25.64
C ILE A 4 -17.82 -5.55 -24.98
N ASP A 5 -17.42 -6.60 -24.28
CA ASP A 5 -16.10 -6.73 -23.67
C ASP A 5 -15.74 -8.19 -23.40
N ASP A 6 -14.44 -8.48 -23.25
CA ASP A 6 -13.93 -9.79 -22.83
C ASP A 6 -13.45 -9.67 -21.38
N VAL A 7 -14.18 -10.26 -20.43
CA VAL A 7 -14.02 -10.02 -18.98
C VAL A 7 -13.73 -11.33 -18.24
N TRP A 8 -13.20 -11.25 -17.03
CA TRP A 8 -13.01 -12.42 -16.18
C TRP A 8 -14.33 -12.84 -15.53
N ASN A 9 -14.77 -14.08 -15.78
CA ASN A 9 -15.90 -14.68 -15.09
C ASN A 9 -15.39 -15.46 -13.87
N GLU A 10 -15.58 -14.90 -12.68
CA GLU A 10 -15.15 -15.55 -11.42
C GLU A 10 -15.83 -16.90 -11.19
N LYS A 11 -17.13 -17.02 -11.49
CA LYS A 11 -17.89 -18.26 -11.26
C LYS A 11 -17.35 -19.42 -12.08
N LYS A 12 -16.87 -19.16 -13.29
CA LYS A 12 -16.30 -20.16 -14.20
C LYS A 12 -14.77 -20.21 -14.18
N GLY A 13 -14.11 -19.30 -13.47
CA GLY A 13 -12.65 -19.19 -13.40
C GLY A 13 -11.97 -18.99 -14.76
N ARG A 14 -12.63 -18.31 -15.71
CA ARG A 14 -12.11 -18.12 -17.08
C ARG A 14 -12.51 -16.78 -17.67
N MET A 15 -11.78 -16.34 -18.71
CA MET A 15 -12.18 -15.20 -19.52
C MET A 15 -13.41 -15.56 -20.37
N GLU A 16 -14.38 -14.67 -20.42
CA GLU A 16 -15.61 -14.85 -21.17
C GLU A 16 -16.10 -13.51 -21.76
N ARG A 17 -16.75 -13.58 -22.93
CA ARG A 17 -17.27 -12.41 -23.60
C ARG A 17 -18.64 -12.03 -23.04
N ILE A 18 -18.78 -10.76 -22.69
CA ILE A 18 -20.06 -10.14 -22.36
C ILE A 18 -20.53 -9.23 -23.50
N ARG A 19 -21.84 -9.21 -23.75
CA ARG A 19 -22.53 -8.39 -24.75
C ARG A 19 -23.88 -7.95 -24.21
N LEU A 20 -24.14 -6.65 -24.26
CA LEU A 20 -25.41 -6.07 -23.85
C LEU A 20 -26.41 -6.06 -25.02
N LEU A 21 -27.53 -6.76 -24.85
CA LEU A 21 -28.65 -6.80 -25.79
C LEU A 21 -29.91 -6.22 -25.15
N ARG A 22 -30.74 -5.53 -25.93
CA ARG A 22 -32.06 -5.06 -25.50
C ARG A 22 -33.03 -6.26 -25.46
N GLY A 23 -33.74 -6.40 -24.33
CA GLY A 23 -34.78 -7.42 -24.18
C GLY A 23 -34.28 -8.86 -24.00
N TYR A 24 -33.01 -9.04 -23.61
CA TYR A 24 -32.44 -10.35 -23.30
C TYR A 24 -31.90 -10.41 -21.87
N PRO A 25 -32.28 -11.41 -21.05
CA PRO A 25 -31.99 -11.43 -19.61
C PRO A 25 -30.61 -12.01 -19.25
N SER A 26 -29.60 -11.79 -20.09
CA SER A 26 -28.20 -12.16 -19.79
C SER A 26 -27.23 -11.37 -20.66
N ILE A 27 -26.12 -10.95 -20.07
CA ILE A 27 -25.00 -10.32 -20.78
C ILE A 27 -23.97 -11.32 -21.29
N TRP A 28 -24.00 -12.57 -20.83
CA TRP A 28 -22.98 -13.56 -21.22
C TRP A 28 -23.29 -14.09 -22.61
N VAL A 29 -22.31 -14.00 -23.52
CA VAL A 29 -22.50 -14.47 -24.91
C VAL A 29 -22.77 -15.98 -24.97
N GLU A 30 -22.31 -16.73 -23.98
CA GLU A 30 -22.62 -18.16 -23.86
C GLU A 30 -24.12 -18.43 -23.67
N ASP A 31 -24.82 -17.58 -22.91
CA ASP A 31 -26.26 -17.71 -22.67
C ASP A 31 -27.09 -17.19 -23.85
N GLN A 32 -26.44 -16.46 -24.77
CA GLN A 32 -27.03 -15.92 -26.00
C GLN A 32 -26.87 -16.87 -27.21
N LYS A 33 -26.36 -18.09 -26.99
CA LYS A 33 -26.22 -19.12 -28.03
C LYS A 33 -27.62 -19.54 -28.53
N GLY A 34 -27.88 -19.33 -29.83
CA GLY A 34 -29.16 -19.66 -30.46
C GLY A 34 -29.98 -18.45 -30.92
N LEU A 35 -29.55 -17.23 -30.57
CA LEU A 35 -30.15 -16.02 -31.13
C LEU A 35 -29.80 -15.86 -32.61
N GLU A 36 -30.77 -15.41 -33.40
CA GLU A 36 -30.54 -15.08 -34.80
C GLU A 36 -29.55 -13.91 -34.92
N LYS A 37 -28.68 -13.96 -35.94
CA LYS A 37 -27.68 -12.92 -36.16
C LYS A 37 -28.31 -11.52 -36.34
N SER A 38 -29.43 -11.45 -37.05
CA SER A 38 -30.20 -10.22 -37.25
C SER A 38 -30.72 -9.64 -35.92
N PHE A 39 -31.23 -10.49 -35.03
CA PHE A 39 -31.68 -10.09 -33.69
C PHE A 39 -30.53 -9.50 -32.88
N VAL A 40 -29.36 -10.15 -32.89
CA VAL A 40 -28.17 -9.68 -32.17
C VAL A 40 -27.72 -8.31 -32.69
N GLU A 41 -27.69 -8.12 -34.01
CA GLU A 41 -27.27 -6.86 -34.63
C GLU A 41 -28.25 -5.72 -34.35
N GLN A 42 -29.56 -5.97 -34.42
CA GLN A 42 -30.60 -4.96 -34.18
C GLN A 42 -30.74 -4.57 -32.71
N ASN A 43 -30.52 -5.52 -31.79
CA ASN A 43 -30.73 -5.32 -30.36
C ASN A 43 -29.45 -5.02 -29.59
N ARG A 44 -28.29 -4.95 -30.25
CA ARG A 44 -27.03 -4.56 -29.59
C ARG A 44 -27.16 -3.16 -29.01
N ARG A 45 -27.00 -3.06 -27.69
CA ARG A 45 -27.16 -1.81 -26.98
C ARG A 45 -25.81 -1.14 -26.75
N SER A 46 -25.70 0.10 -27.17
CA SER A 46 -24.59 0.98 -26.77
C SER A 46 -24.99 1.82 -25.57
N LEU A 47 -24.05 2.02 -24.64
CA LEU A 47 -24.22 2.91 -23.50
C LEU A 47 -23.54 4.25 -23.81
N ILE A 48 -24.30 5.34 -23.72
CA ILE A 48 -23.88 6.68 -24.11
C ILE A 48 -23.76 7.54 -22.86
N PHE A 49 -22.60 8.15 -22.67
CA PHE A 49 -22.38 9.14 -21.63
C PHE A 49 -22.84 10.49 -22.16
N ASP A 50 -23.91 11.03 -21.59
CA ASP A 50 -24.37 12.39 -21.88
C ASP A 50 -23.74 13.36 -20.87
N ARG A 51 -23.08 14.42 -21.36
CA ARG A 51 -22.36 15.40 -20.53
C ARG A 51 -21.46 14.75 -19.46
N ARG A 52 -20.74 13.67 -19.84
CA ARG A 52 -19.85 12.87 -18.98
C ARG A 52 -20.56 12.00 -17.92
N VAL A 53 -21.87 11.93 -17.93
CA VAL A 53 -22.67 11.12 -17.00
C VAL A 53 -23.44 10.06 -17.79
N LEU A 54 -23.38 8.82 -17.32
CA LEU A 54 -24.28 7.76 -17.77
C LEU A 54 -25.27 7.50 -16.64
N ARG A 55 -26.57 7.56 -16.95
CA ARG A 55 -27.65 7.20 -16.03
C ARG A 55 -28.28 5.91 -16.50
N ILE A 56 -28.32 4.92 -15.62
CA ILE A 56 -28.98 3.64 -15.85
C ILE A 56 -30.09 3.53 -14.81
N ALA A 57 -31.27 3.07 -15.23
CA ALA A 57 -32.34 2.80 -14.29
C ALA A 57 -31.97 1.60 -13.41
N ASP A 58 -32.40 1.63 -12.15
CA ASP A 58 -32.13 0.56 -11.18
C ASP A 58 -32.66 -0.81 -11.60
N TYR A 59 -33.79 -0.84 -12.32
CA TYR A 59 -34.38 -2.06 -12.86
C TYR A 59 -33.65 -2.66 -14.07
N ASP A 60 -32.68 -1.95 -14.65
CA ASP A 60 -31.93 -2.39 -15.84
C ASP A 60 -30.70 -3.21 -15.42
N ILE A 61 -31.00 -4.38 -14.85
CA ILE A 61 -30.04 -5.25 -14.17
C ILE A 61 -28.90 -5.64 -15.12
N GLU A 62 -29.20 -5.92 -16.39
CA GLU A 62 -28.21 -6.34 -17.38
C GLU A 62 -27.24 -5.21 -17.73
N ALA A 63 -27.70 -3.96 -17.83
CA ALA A 63 -26.80 -2.83 -18.05
C ALA A 63 -25.92 -2.56 -16.83
N LEU A 64 -26.48 -2.70 -15.61
CA LEU A 64 -25.73 -2.57 -14.37
C LEU A 64 -24.67 -3.66 -14.22
N GLU A 65 -25.01 -4.92 -14.50
CA GLU A 65 -24.07 -6.05 -14.50
C GLU A 65 -22.98 -5.86 -15.57
N PHE A 66 -23.36 -5.42 -16.78
CA PHE A 66 -22.40 -5.15 -17.84
C PHE A 66 -21.40 -4.06 -17.45
N LEU A 67 -21.86 -2.96 -16.86
CA LEU A 67 -21.00 -1.85 -16.42
C LEU A 67 -20.09 -2.25 -15.27
N SER A 68 -20.57 -3.07 -14.32
CA SER A 68 -19.77 -3.51 -13.18
C SER A 68 -18.61 -4.42 -13.60
N LEU A 69 -18.85 -5.34 -14.55
CA LEU A 69 -17.86 -6.31 -15.03
C LEU A 69 -16.94 -5.80 -16.14
N CYS A 70 -17.28 -4.70 -16.80
CA CYS A 70 -16.47 -4.18 -17.90
C CYS A 70 -15.06 -3.76 -17.44
N ASN A 71 -14.03 -4.05 -18.24
CA ASN A 71 -12.65 -3.67 -17.96
C ASN A 71 -12.37 -2.16 -18.10
N ALA A 72 -13.32 -1.41 -18.67
CA ALA A 72 -13.26 0.04 -18.77
C ALA A 72 -13.78 0.75 -17.49
N ASN A 73 -14.35 -0.01 -16.54
CA ASN A 73 -14.76 0.43 -15.21
C ASN A 73 -13.55 0.44 -14.25
N LEU A 74 -13.30 1.55 -13.57
CA LEU A 74 -12.30 1.67 -12.53
C LEU A 74 -12.59 0.73 -11.34
N ASP A 75 -13.87 0.53 -11.02
CA ASP A 75 -14.32 -0.21 -9.84
C ASP A 75 -14.37 -1.72 -10.03
N ASN A 76 -14.00 -2.23 -11.21
CA ASN A 76 -13.96 -3.67 -11.47
C ASN A 76 -12.74 -4.32 -10.81
N ALA A 77 -12.95 -5.01 -9.69
CA ALA A 77 -11.91 -5.72 -8.94
C ALA A 77 -11.22 -6.83 -9.77
N ASN A 78 -11.92 -7.40 -10.75
CA ASN A 78 -11.45 -8.48 -11.61
C ASN A 78 -10.99 -8.02 -12.98
N ARG A 79 -10.71 -6.73 -13.13
CA ARG A 79 -10.23 -6.16 -14.39
C ARG A 79 -9.01 -6.94 -14.88
N LYS A 80 -9.11 -7.46 -16.10
CA LYS A 80 -8.00 -8.12 -16.80
C LYS A 80 -7.69 -7.37 -18.10
N GLY A 81 -6.43 -7.49 -18.53
CA GLY A 81 -5.96 -6.88 -19.78
C GLY A 81 -5.64 -5.38 -19.66
N THR A 82 -5.48 -4.74 -20.82
CA THR A 82 -4.92 -3.38 -20.97
C THR A 82 -5.96 -2.33 -21.35
N ARG A 83 -7.26 -2.68 -21.34
CA ARG A 83 -8.34 -1.77 -21.74
C ARG A 83 -8.31 -0.49 -20.90
N LYS A 84 -8.33 0.67 -21.55
CA LYS A 84 -8.28 1.97 -20.87
C LYS A 84 -9.49 2.15 -19.95
N ILE A 85 -9.24 2.65 -18.74
CA ILE A 85 -10.29 3.03 -17.79
C ILE A 85 -10.97 4.29 -18.31
N THR A 86 -12.30 4.28 -18.39
CA THR A 86 -13.09 5.37 -18.97
C THR A 86 -14.23 5.85 -18.09
N PHE A 87 -14.64 5.06 -17.10
CA PHE A 87 -15.69 5.44 -16.16
C PHE A 87 -15.49 4.76 -14.79
N PHE A 88 -16.26 5.22 -13.82
CA PHE A 88 -16.36 4.69 -12.46
C PHE A 88 -17.78 4.93 -11.96
N GLN A 89 -18.20 4.21 -10.92
CA GLN A 89 -19.50 4.44 -10.31
C GLN A 89 -19.45 5.69 -9.43
N TRP A 90 -20.25 6.69 -9.76
CA TRP A 90 -20.38 7.86 -8.90
C TRP A 90 -21.20 7.50 -7.65
N ASN A 91 -20.54 7.50 -6.49
CA ASN A 91 -21.14 7.21 -5.20
C ASN A 91 -20.65 8.26 -4.17
N PRO A 92 -21.45 9.31 -3.91
CA PRO A 92 -21.14 10.37 -2.94
C PRO A 92 -20.86 9.86 -1.54
N GLN A 93 -21.57 8.82 -1.11
CA GLN A 93 -21.43 8.22 0.22
C GLN A 93 -20.06 7.56 0.33
N ARG A 94 -19.66 6.74 -0.67
CA ARG A 94 -18.33 6.13 -0.69
C ARG A 94 -17.21 7.17 -0.72
N THR A 95 -17.37 8.27 -1.46
CA THR A 95 -16.39 9.35 -1.44
C THR A 95 -16.31 10.03 -0.08
N ALA A 96 -17.46 10.31 0.56
CA ALA A 96 -17.51 10.91 1.88
C ALA A 96 -16.91 9.99 2.96
N GLU A 97 -17.15 8.67 2.87
CA GLU A 97 -16.56 7.67 3.75
C GLU A 97 -15.04 7.61 3.61
N LEU A 98 -14.51 7.59 2.38
CA LEU A 98 -13.07 7.60 2.13
C LEU A 98 -12.42 8.89 2.62
N GLU A 99 -13.04 10.04 2.39
CA GLU A 99 -12.56 11.31 2.92
C GLU A 99 -12.60 11.36 4.45
N ARG A 100 -13.67 10.85 5.05
CA ARG A 100 -13.79 10.74 6.51
C ARG A 100 -12.73 9.82 7.08
N ALA A 101 -12.48 8.66 6.46
CA ALA A 101 -11.43 7.73 6.86
C ALA A 101 -10.04 8.39 6.81
N LYS A 102 -9.74 9.16 5.75
CA LYS A 102 -8.50 9.94 5.66
C LYS A 102 -8.39 10.99 6.80
N ARG A 103 -9.47 11.69 7.12
CA ARG A 103 -9.49 12.67 8.21
C ARG A 103 -9.29 12.01 9.58
N VAL A 104 -9.96 10.89 9.82
CA VAL A 104 -9.82 10.10 11.05
C VAL A 104 -8.38 9.63 11.21
N ALA A 105 -7.79 9.04 10.16
CA ALA A 105 -6.40 8.59 10.19
C ALA A 105 -5.42 9.71 10.54
N LYS A 106 -5.63 10.93 10.00
CA LYS A 106 -4.84 12.11 10.39
C LYS A 106 -4.98 12.46 11.86
N VAL A 107 -6.21 12.54 12.35
CA VAL A 107 -6.49 12.89 13.75
C VAL A 107 -5.87 11.86 14.70
N GLU A 108 -5.99 10.58 14.39
CA GLU A 108 -5.39 9.49 15.18
C GLU A 108 -3.87 9.55 15.17
N ALA A 109 -3.26 9.78 14.00
CA ALA A 109 -1.80 9.89 13.88
C ALA A 109 -1.24 11.09 14.66
N ILE A 110 -1.87 12.27 14.55
CA ILE A 110 -1.46 13.47 15.31
C ILE A 110 -1.66 13.25 16.81
N LYS A 111 -2.78 12.65 17.22
CA LYS A 111 -3.03 12.33 18.63
C LYS A 111 -1.99 11.35 19.18
N TYR A 112 -1.59 10.34 18.40
CA TYR A 112 -0.51 9.45 18.79
C TYR A 112 0.81 10.22 18.92
N ALA A 113 1.12 11.07 17.94
CA ALA A 113 2.36 11.84 17.92
C ALA A 113 2.49 12.78 19.14
N SER A 114 1.39 13.44 19.53
CA SER A 114 1.37 14.36 20.67
C SER A 114 1.49 13.66 22.03
N LEU A 115 0.89 12.46 22.16
CA LEU A 115 0.90 11.68 23.40
C LEU A 115 2.14 10.78 23.55
N ALA A 116 2.91 10.56 22.49
CA ALA A 116 4.13 9.74 22.54
C ALA A 116 5.13 10.30 23.56
N SER A 117 5.80 9.41 24.29
CA SER A 117 6.89 9.81 25.18
C SER A 117 8.07 10.37 24.37
N ASP A 118 8.92 11.18 25.01
CA ASP A 118 10.12 11.73 24.36
C ASP A 118 11.04 10.65 23.79
N GLU A 119 11.12 9.50 24.47
CA GLU A 119 11.95 8.39 24.04
C GLU A 119 11.38 7.72 22.78
N GLU A 120 10.08 7.40 22.78
CA GLU A 120 9.40 6.80 21.62
C GLU A 120 9.44 7.73 20.41
N MET A 121 9.18 9.01 20.62
CA MET A 121 9.26 10.04 19.58
C MET A 121 10.66 10.06 18.96
N ARG A 122 11.73 10.10 19.76
CA ARG A 122 13.11 10.17 19.25
C ARG A 122 13.47 8.91 18.45
N LYS A 123 13.10 7.72 18.94
CA LYS A 123 13.32 6.46 18.19
C LYS A 123 12.60 6.49 16.85
N HIS A 124 11.33 6.90 16.86
CA HIS A 124 10.52 6.92 15.65
C HIS A 124 10.94 8.02 14.68
N CYS A 125 11.31 9.22 15.14
CA CYS A 125 11.89 10.28 14.31
C CYS A 125 13.14 9.79 13.56
N ASN A 126 14.01 9.06 14.25
CA ASN A 126 15.20 8.48 13.65
C ASN A 126 14.85 7.48 12.53
N PHE A 127 13.86 6.62 12.77
CA PHE A 127 13.36 5.66 11.79
C PHE A 127 12.70 6.34 10.58
N LEU A 128 11.89 7.37 10.82
CA LEU A 128 11.18 8.12 9.78
C LEU A 128 12.10 9.07 8.99
N GLY A 129 13.34 9.27 9.44
CA GLY A 129 14.29 10.18 8.81
C GLY A 129 14.04 11.66 9.12
N ILE A 130 13.34 11.96 10.22
CA ILE A 130 13.12 13.32 10.70
C ILE A 130 14.45 13.83 11.28
N THR A 131 14.89 15.00 10.82
CA THR A 131 16.18 15.58 11.22
C THR A 131 16.14 16.13 12.66
N PHE A 132 17.21 15.84 13.40
CA PHE A 132 17.42 16.32 14.77
C PHE A 132 18.12 17.68 14.83
N VAL A 133 18.52 18.21 13.67
CA VAL A 133 19.17 19.52 13.55
C VAL A 133 18.29 20.46 12.74
N ASP A 134 18.35 21.75 13.09
CA ASP A 134 17.68 22.82 12.36
C ASP A 134 18.42 23.20 11.06
N GLU A 135 17.95 24.24 10.38
CA GLU A 135 18.49 24.73 9.11
C GLU A 135 19.95 25.23 9.22
N LEU A 136 20.39 25.59 10.43
CA LEU A 136 21.75 26.05 10.71
C LEU A 136 22.66 24.92 11.22
N GLY A 137 22.13 23.69 11.31
CA GLY A 137 22.85 22.51 11.80
C GLY A 137 22.89 22.40 13.33
N MET A 138 22.12 23.20 14.05
CA MET A 138 22.07 23.18 15.52
C MET A 138 21.04 22.15 16.02
N PRO A 139 21.29 21.48 17.16
CA PRO A 139 20.33 20.52 17.71
C PRO A 139 18.97 21.16 18.01
N LYS A 140 17.89 20.53 17.53
CA LYS A 140 16.52 20.96 17.81
C LYS A 140 16.15 20.78 19.28
N SER A 141 15.33 21.69 19.79
CA SER A 141 14.63 21.49 21.06
C SER A 141 13.65 20.31 20.97
N LEU A 142 13.24 19.76 22.11
CA LEU A 142 12.23 18.69 22.15
C LEU A 142 10.91 19.14 21.53
N GLU A 143 10.49 20.37 21.76
CA GLU A 143 9.26 20.94 21.17
C GLU A 143 9.36 21.10 19.66
N ALA A 144 10.51 21.58 19.15
CA ALA A 144 10.73 21.69 17.71
C ALA A 144 10.69 20.31 17.03
N LEU A 145 11.32 19.31 17.66
CA LEU A 145 11.28 17.94 17.15
C LEU A 145 9.86 17.33 17.24
N ARG A 146 9.10 17.63 18.29
CA ARG A 146 7.69 17.22 18.43
C ARG A 146 6.83 17.79 17.30
N ASN A 147 7.01 19.08 16.99
CA ASN A 147 6.29 19.73 15.90
C ASN A 147 6.59 19.04 14.55
N ASP A 148 7.86 18.75 14.26
CA ASP A 148 8.21 18.03 13.02
C ASP A 148 7.62 16.61 12.97
N TYR A 149 7.57 15.94 14.13
CA TYR A 149 6.99 14.62 14.27
C TYR A 149 5.48 14.62 14.02
N GLU A 150 4.76 15.60 14.56
CA GLU A 150 3.33 15.83 14.31
C GLU A 150 3.06 16.20 12.85
N LEU A 151 3.89 17.07 12.25
CA LEU A 151 3.79 17.43 10.84
C LEU A 151 3.97 16.22 9.93
N TYR A 152 4.91 15.33 10.24
CA TYR A 152 5.06 14.07 9.50
C TYR A 152 3.83 13.17 9.67
N ALA A 153 3.29 13.06 10.88
CA ALA A 153 2.08 12.29 11.18
C ALA A 153 0.86 12.81 10.40
N GLU A 154 0.72 14.13 10.27
CA GLU A 154 -0.34 14.75 9.46
C GLU A 154 -0.17 14.48 7.96
N ALA A 155 1.07 14.61 7.47
CA ALA A 155 1.38 14.46 6.04
C ALA A 155 1.26 13.01 5.56
N GLN A 156 1.64 12.04 6.41
CA GLN A 156 1.74 10.62 6.06
C GLN A 156 1.16 9.71 7.17
N PRO A 157 -0.13 9.85 7.54
CA PRO A 157 -0.71 9.20 8.72
C PRO A 157 -0.65 7.67 8.66
N ASN A 158 -0.92 7.09 7.50
CA ASN A 158 -0.90 5.63 7.34
C ASN A 158 0.52 5.07 7.52
N LYS A 159 1.53 5.70 6.91
CA LYS A 159 2.92 5.26 7.02
C LYS A 159 3.43 5.45 8.45
N PHE A 160 3.08 6.57 9.07
CA PHE A 160 3.41 6.86 10.45
C PHE A 160 2.84 5.80 11.41
N MET A 161 1.54 5.50 11.31
CA MET A 161 0.87 4.55 12.19
C MET A 161 1.32 3.10 11.95
N GLN A 162 1.82 2.76 10.75
CA GLN A 162 2.39 1.43 10.48
C GLN A 162 3.68 1.17 11.26
N SER A 163 4.52 2.18 11.46
CA SER A 163 5.80 2.04 12.16
C SER A 163 5.76 2.50 13.61
N ALA A 164 4.82 3.36 13.99
CA ALA A 164 4.64 3.84 15.35
C ALA A 164 4.51 2.68 16.37
N GLY A 165 5.38 2.64 17.38
CA GLY A 165 5.39 1.59 18.39
C GLY A 165 5.72 0.18 17.88
N SER A 166 6.19 0.06 16.63
CA SER A 166 6.56 -1.23 16.06
C SER A 166 7.91 -1.73 16.58
N LYS A 167 8.06 -3.06 16.65
CA LYS A 167 9.35 -3.71 16.95
C LYS A 167 10.43 -3.33 15.94
N GLU A 168 10.04 -3.03 14.70
CA GLU A 168 10.97 -2.60 13.66
C GLU A 168 11.66 -1.29 14.04
N VAL A 169 10.93 -0.32 14.60
CA VAL A 169 11.52 0.95 15.08
C VAL A 169 12.51 0.72 16.21
N GLU A 170 12.18 -0.15 17.17
CA GLU A 170 13.08 -0.50 18.27
C GLU A 170 14.36 -1.16 17.75
N ILE A 171 14.22 -2.16 16.88
CA ILE A 171 15.36 -2.86 16.28
C ILE A 171 16.21 -1.90 15.45
N ALA A 172 15.60 -1.03 14.64
CA ALA A 172 16.30 -0.04 13.84
C ALA A 172 17.11 0.94 14.69
N PHE A 173 16.56 1.35 15.83
CA PHE A 173 17.28 2.20 16.77
C PHE A 173 18.50 1.48 17.36
N ILE A 174 18.33 0.25 17.84
CA ILE A 174 19.41 -0.53 18.46
C ILE A 174 20.51 -0.85 17.42
N VAL A 175 20.14 -1.26 16.20
CA VAL A 175 21.08 -1.50 15.10
C VAL A 175 21.88 -0.25 14.78
N LYS A 176 21.22 0.91 14.66
CA LYS A 176 21.91 2.17 14.36
C LYS A 176 22.86 2.57 15.48
N LYS A 177 22.45 2.43 16.74
CA LYS A 177 23.30 2.70 17.91
C LYS A 177 24.52 1.77 17.91
N ALA A 178 24.33 0.46 17.69
CA ALA A 178 25.43 -0.51 17.61
C ALA A 178 26.42 -0.22 16.47
N LEU A 179 25.96 0.31 15.33
CA LEU A 179 26.83 0.76 14.23
C LEU A 179 27.63 2.01 14.61
N ILE A 180 27.00 3.00 15.24
CA ILE A 180 27.67 4.25 15.67
C ILE A 180 28.69 3.97 16.78
N ASP A 181 28.35 3.09 17.72
CA ASP A 181 29.19 2.70 18.85
C ASP A 181 30.32 1.71 18.45
N ASN A 182 30.50 1.46 17.15
CA ASN A 182 31.45 0.51 16.59
C ASN A 182 31.38 -0.88 17.26
N LYS A 183 30.16 -1.38 17.47
CA LYS A 183 29.90 -2.76 17.93
C LYS A 183 29.69 -3.71 16.76
N ILE A 184 29.16 -3.20 15.66
CA ILE A 184 29.02 -3.92 14.38
C ILE A 184 29.96 -3.26 13.37
N ASP A 185 30.78 -4.08 12.74
CA ASP A 185 31.65 -3.69 11.64
C ASP A 185 31.08 -4.18 10.31
N THR A 186 30.91 -3.26 9.36
CA THR A 186 30.47 -3.53 7.98
C THR A 186 31.51 -3.09 6.94
N THR A 187 32.68 -2.66 7.41
CA THR A 187 33.75 -2.05 6.61
C THR A 187 34.90 -3.04 6.32
N THR A 188 35.24 -3.92 7.26
CA THR A 188 36.34 -4.89 7.11
C THR A 188 36.18 -5.81 5.90
N LYS A 189 34.95 -6.25 5.60
CA LYS A 189 34.66 -7.04 4.41
C LYS A 189 33.37 -6.58 3.77
N ARG A 190 33.50 -5.95 2.60
CA ARG A 190 32.36 -5.44 1.83
C ARG A 190 31.33 -6.54 1.59
N GLY A 191 30.06 -6.23 1.88
CA GLY A 191 28.96 -7.18 1.72
C GLY A 191 28.83 -8.18 2.88
N SER A 192 29.42 -7.91 4.04
CA SER A 192 29.27 -8.75 5.24
C SER A 192 29.29 -7.90 6.51
N ALA A 193 28.58 -8.35 7.54
CA ALA A 193 28.58 -7.76 8.87
C ALA A 193 29.29 -8.68 9.85
N TYR A 194 30.08 -8.09 10.74
CA TYR A 194 30.84 -8.76 11.79
C TYR A 194 30.63 -8.03 13.12
N TRP A 195 30.73 -8.76 14.22
CA TRP A 195 30.92 -8.12 15.52
C TRP A 195 32.32 -7.51 15.61
N SER A 196 32.44 -6.32 16.19
CA SER A 196 33.73 -5.63 16.35
C SER A 196 34.66 -6.36 17.34
N ASN A 197 35.94 -5.96 17.40
CA ASN A 197 37.00 -6.58 18.23
C ASN A 197 37.26 -8.07 17.93
N ASN A 198 37.45 -8.43 16.65
CA ASN A 198 37.58 -9.82 16.19
C ASN A 198 36.38 -10.71 16.56
N GLY A 199 35.20 -10.10 16.68
CA GLY A 199 33.98 -10.83 16.95
C GLY A 199 33.53 -11.69 15.77
N GLY A 200 32.60 -12.60 16.04
CA GLY A 200 32.10 -13.56 15.06
C GLY A 200 31.38 -12.90 13.87
N PHE A 201 31.28 -13.66 12.78
CA PHE A 201 30.48 -13.32 11.62
C PHE A 201 28.98 -13.21 11.99
N ILE A 202 28.30 -12.19 11.45
CA ILE A 202 26.85 -11.98 11.65
C ILE A 202 26.09 -12.50 10.43
N CYS A 203 26.26 -11.85 9.28
CA CYS A 203 25.53 -12.20 8.06
C CYS A 203 26.19 -11.62 6.81
N LYS A 204 25.83 -12.15 5.64
CA LYS A 204 26.13 -11.54 4.34
C LYS A 204 25.07 -10.51 4.00
N ILE A 205 25.49 -9.36 3.50
CA ILE A 205 24.63 -8.25 3.11
C ILE A 205 24.51 -8.26 1.59
N PRO A 206 23.28 -8.35 1.03
CA PRO A 206 23.05 -8.20 -0.41
C PRO A 206 23.62 -6.88 -0.95
N SER A 207 24.23 -6.91 -2.13
CA SER A 207 24.93 -5.76 -2.72
C SER A 207 24.02 -4.57 -3.03
N ASP A 208 22.72 -4.82 -3.21
CA ASP A 208 21.68 -3.85 -3.50
C ASP A 208 21.10 -3.18 -2.24
N LYS A 209 21.45 -3.67 -1.04
CA LYS A 209 20.92 -3.18 0.22
C LYS A 209 21.93 -2.37 1.02
N LYS A 210 21.43 -1.32 1.67
CA LYS A 210 22.21 -0.57 2.67
C LYS A 210 22.41 -1.45 3.91
N PRO A 211 23.63 -1.51 4.49
CA PRO A 211 23.93 -2.38 5.63
C PRO A 211 22.99 -2.20 6.82
N GLN A 212 22.69 -0.94 7.19
CA GLN A 212 21.76 -0.65 8.28
C GLN A 212 20.37 -1.26 8.05
N ASN A 213 19.77 -1.01 6.88
CA ASN A 213 18.42 -1.49 6.57
C ASN A 213 18.36 -3.02 6.57
N TYR A 214 19.37 -3.66 5.99
CA TYR A 214 19.41 -5.12 5.94
C TYR A 214 19.59 -5.76 7.32
N LEU A 215 20.38 -5.15 8.21
CA LEU A 215 20.53 -5.66 9.58
C LEU A 215 19.23 -5.58 10.39
N VAL A 216 18.40 -4.57 10.13
CA VAL A 216 17.05 -4.47 10.72
C VAL A 216 16.15 -5.58 10.20
N GLU A 217 16.11 -5.79 8.89
CA GLU A 217 15.37 -6.93 8.30
C GLU A 217 15.87 -8.27 8.85
N PHE A 218 17.20 -8.44 8.90
CA PHE A 218 17.84 -9.66 9.36
C PHE A 218 17.48 -9.99 10.81
N ALA A 219 17.40 -9.00 11.69
CA ALA A 219 16.96 -9.19 13.08
C ALA A 219 15.48 -9.57 13.22
N MET A 220 14.66 -9.33 12.18
CA MET A 220 13.23 -9.69 12.17
C MET A 220 12.96 -11.05 11.54
N PHE A 221 13.93 -11.66 10.87
CA PHE A 221 13.70 -12.94 10.23
C PHE A 221 13.53 -14.09 11.25
N PRO A 222 12.77 -15.14 10.92
CA PRO A 222 12.42 -16.19 11.88
C PRO A 222 13.54 -17.20 12.18
N GLN A 223 14.68 -17.15 11.49
CA GLN A 223 15.77 -18.13 11.64
C GLN A 223 16.53 -17.95 12.97
N ASP A 224 17.17 -19.02 13.43
CA ASP A 224 17.88 -19.04 14.71
C ASP A 224 19.08 -18.09 14.75
N GLU A 225 19.82 -17.95 13.65
CA GLU A 225 20.94 -17.00 13.52
C GLU A 225 20.46 -15.54 13.68
N SER A 226 19.33 -15.20 13.09
CA SER A 226 18.68 -13.89 13.20
C SER A 226 18.23 -13.58 14.62
N ARG A 227 17.65 -14.58 15.31
CA ARG A 227 17.27 -14.45 16.72
C ARG A 227 18.49 -14.29 17.62
N ALA A 228 19.53 -15.09 17.40
CA ALA A 228 20.79 -15.00 18.14
C ALA A 228 21.44 -13.63 17.95
N PHE A 229 21.44 -13.10 16.72
CA PHE A 229 21.87 -11.74 16.43
C PHE A 229 21.09 -10.71 17.23
N LEU A 230 19.75 -10.75 17.21
CA LEU A 230 18.91 -9.80 17.94
C LEU A 230 19.14 -9.88 19.47
N GLU A 231 19.26 -11.08 20.03
CA GLU A 231 19.54 -11.28 21.46
C GLU A 231 20.92 -10.74 21.86
N GLN A 232 21.95 -11.00 21.05
CA GLN A 232 23.27 -10.45 21.28
C GLN A 232 23.29 -8.92 21.13
N LEU A 233 22.55 -8.39 20.15
CA LEU A 233 22.44 -6.96 19.91
C LEU A 233 21.82 -6.23 21.12
N LYS A 234 20.76 -6.78 21.71
CA LYS A 234 20.11 -6.22 22.92
C LYS A 234 21.02 -6.23 24.15
N LYS A 235 21.98 -7.16 24.25
CA LYS A 235 22.91 -7.23 25.39
C LYS A 235 24.03 -6.19 25.30
N LEU A 236 24.31 -5.69 24.09
CA LEU A 236 25.43 -4.79 23.83
C LEU A 236 25.06 -3.31 23.88
N VAL A 237 23.76 -2.98 23.94
CA VAL A 237 23.20 -1.64 23.71
C VAL A 237 22.36 -1.15 24.86
#